data_AF-U7QT09-F1
#
_entry.id   AF-U7QT09-F1
#
_cell.length_a   1.000
_cell.length_b   1.000
_cell.length_c   1.000
_cell.angle_alpha   90.00
_cell.angle_beta   90.00
_cell.angle_gamma   90.00
#
_symmetry.space_group_name_H-M   'P 1'
#
loop_
_entity.id
_entity.type
_entity.pdbx_description
1 polymer ?
#
loop_
_entity_poly.entity_id
_entity_poly.type
_entity_poly.pdbx_seq_one_letter_code
_entity_poly.pdbx_strand_id
1 'polypeptide(L)'
;MSKQTDKRTNNLIASTDEAWDNRELGCSEAHVKVSDDMTEDLINEALELQLISIRLNKSLIEDLKMIADLNSLGYQPLIRQVLNRFANCEKKRILTETHSNAMKSKKRKLVNKRNKAA
;
A
#
# COMPACT_ATOMS: atom_id res chain seq x y z
N MET A 1 -17.77 67.29 4.04
CA MET A 1 -16.81 66.33 3.47
C MET A 1 -16.87 65.06 4.30
N SER A 2 -17.82 64.18 3.97
CA SER A 2 -18.20 63.02 4.78
C SER A 2 -17.24 61.86 4.49
N LYS A 3 -16.59 61.32 5.53
CA LYS A 3 -15.69 60.17 5.44
C LYS A 3 -16.54 58.90 5.31
N GLN A 4 -16.49 58.26 4.15
CA GLN A 4 -17.12 56.97 3.91
C GLN A 4 -16.18 55.87 4.40
N THR A 5 -16.45 55.35 5.59
CA THR A 5 -15.83 54.13 6.11
C THR A 5 -16.62 52.93 5.56
N ASP A 6 -16.10 52.28 4.52
CA ASP A 6 -16.71 51.06 3.99
C ASP A 6 -16.54 49.90 4.97
N LYS A 7 -17.67 49.47 5.51
CA LYS A 7 -17.87 48.32 6.41
C LYS A 7 -17.38 47.03 5.74
N ARG A 8 -16.23 46.50 6.15
CA ARG A 8 -15.82 45.10 5.92
C ARG A 8 -16.12 44.25 7.16
N THR A 9 -17.39 44.02 7.47
CA THR A 9 -17.77 43.12 8.56
C THR A 9 -19.17 42.56 8.28
N ASN A 10 -19.31 41.41 7.60
CA ASN A 10 -20.51 40.59 7.82
C ASN A 10 -20.50 39.13 7.34
N ASN A 11 -19.35 38.48 7.07
CA ASN A 11 -19.37 37.03 6.75
C ASN A 11 -18.12 36.32 7.29
N LEU A 12 -17.81 36.54 8.56
CA LEU A 12 -16.76 35.80 9.26
C LEU A 12 -17.40 34.56 9.90
N ILE A 13 -16.95 33.37 9.53
CA ILE A 13 -17.40 32.11 10.13
C ILE A 13 -16.74 31.99 11.51
N ALA A 14 -17.52 31.61 12.53
CA ALA A 14 -16.98 31.44 13.88
C ALA A 14 -16.04 30.23 13.92
N SER A 15 -14.81 30.44 14.40
CA SER A 15 -13.78 29.40 14.54
C SER A 15 -14.10 28.44 15.71
N THR A 16 -15.14 27.64 15.53
CA THR A 16 -15.65 26.63 16.49
C THR A 16 -15.43 25.23 15.92
N ASP A 17 -15.38 24.22 16.79
CA ASP A 17 -15.16 22.82 16.36
C ASP A 17 -16.33 22.32 15.49
N GLU A 18 -17.56 22.72 15.83
CA GLU A 18 -18.76 22.35 15.06
C GLU A 18 -18.74 22.91 13.63
N ALA A 19 -18.17 24.09 13.43
CA ALA A 19 -18.04 24.70 12.11
C ALA A 19 -16.98 24.01 11.24
N TRP A 20 -15.98 23.34 11.85
CA TRP A 20 -15.08 22.43 11.14
C TRP A 20 -15.76 21.10 10.80
N ASP A 21 -16.49 20.50 11.74
CA ASP A 21 -17.18 19.22 11.53
C ASP A 21 -18.28 19.30 10.46
N ASN A 22 -19.01 20.42 10.44
CA ASN A 22 -20.06 20.69 9.45
C ASN A 22 -19.51 21.21 8.11
N ARG A 23 -18.18 21.32 7.97
CA ARG A 23 -17.48 21.80 6.76
C ARG A 23 -17.82 23.24 6.37
N GLU A 24 -18.32 24.06 7.28
CA GLU A 24 -18.49 25.49 7.05
C GLU A 24 -17.13 26.19 6.95
N LEU A 25 -16.15 25.74 7.74
CA LEU A 25 -14.74 26.11 7.63
C LEU A 25 -13.95 25.08 6.81
N GLY A 26 -12.97 25.56 6.04
CA GLY A 26 -11.99 24.72 5.33
C GLY A 26 -12.45 24.14 3.98
N CYS A 27 -13.75 24.18 3.65
CA CYS A 27 -14.27 23.66 2.37
C CYS A 27 -14.61 24.73 1.32
N SER A 28 -14.26 25.98 1.55
CA SER A 28 -14.50 27.05 0.57
C SER A 28 -13.57 26.92 -0.64
N GLU A 29 -14.13 26.93 -1.85
CA GLU A 29 -13.38 26.84 -3.12
C GLU A 29 -12.29 27.91 -3.25
N ALA A 30 -12.52 29.12 -2.73
CA ALA A 30 -11.54 30.22 -2.71
C ALA A 30 -10.27 29.93 -1.90
N HIS A 31 -10.28 28.90 -1.06
CA HIS A 31 -9.14 28.47 -0.22
C HIS A 31 -8.63 27.07 -0.58
N VAL A 32 -9.18 26.46 -1.64
CA VAL A 32 -8.71 25.18 -2.19
C VAL A 32 -7.77 25.48 -3.35
N LYS A 33 -6.58 24.86 -3.33
CA LYS A 33 -5.66 24.85 -4.47
C LYS A 33 -5.15 23.43 -4.67
N VAL A 34 -5.15 22.94 -5.91
CA VAL A 34 -4.47 21.70 -6.27
C VAL A 34 -2.97 21.90 -6.06
N SER A 35 -2.34 20.99 -5.32
CA SER A 35 -0.90 21.05 -5.10
C SER A 35 -0.18 20.72 -6.40
N ASP A 36 0.57 21.69 -6.92
CA ASP A 36 1.41 21.50 -8.12
C ASP A 36 2.58 20.53 -7.81
N ASP A 37 2.99 20.45 -6.53
CA ASP A 37 4.18 19.72 -6.09
C ASP A 37 3.94 18.25 -5.73
N MET A 38 2.68 17.79 -5.66
CA MET A 38 2.37 16.41 -5.29
C MET A 38 2.16 15.59 -6.57
N THR A 39 3.23 14.95 -7.05
CA THR A 39 3.18 14.09 -8.23
C THR A 39 2.95 12.63 -7.86
N GLU A 40 2.40 11.85 -8.79
CA GLU A 40 2.24 10.41 -8.65
C GLU A 40 3.60 9.70 -8.40
N ASP A 41 4.68 10.25 -8.95
CA ASP A 41 6.04 9.75 -8.75
C ASP A 41 6.51 9.89 -7.30
N LEU A 42 6.23 11.02 -6.63
CA LEU A 42 6.57 11.21 -5.22
C LEU A 42 5.80 10.25 -4.31
N ILE A 43 4.53 9.97 -4.65
CA ILE A 43 3.72 9.00 -3.93
C ILE A 43 4.29 7.59 -4.13
N ASN A 44 4.63 7.23 -5.37
CA ASN A 44 5.24 5.95 -5.68
C ASN A 44 6.59 5.78 -4.98
N GLU A 45 7.43 6.80 -4.96
CA GLU A 45 8.72 6.78 -4.27
C GLU A 45 8.55 6.62 -2.76
N ALA A 46 7.67 7.42 -2.14
CA ALA A 46 7.38 7.33 -0.71
C ALA A 46 6.84 5.95 -0.28
N LEU A 47 6.12 5.27 -1.18
CA LEU A 47 5.54 3.93 -0.95
C LEU A 47 6.39 2.78 -1.53
N GLU A 48 7.58 3.07 -2.06
CA GLU A 48 8.47 2.11 -2.74
C GLU A 48 7.75 1.30 -3.84
N LEU A 49 6.87 1.95 -4.61
CA LEU A 49 6.09 1.36 -5.67
C LEU A 49 6.80 1.52 -7.01
N GLN A 50 6.91 0.41 -7.74
CA GLN A 50 7.37 0.40 -9.12
C GLN A 50 6.25 -0.05 -10.05
N LEU A 51 6.00 0.72 -11.10
CA LEU A 51 5.08 0.34 -12.16
C LEU A 51 5.67 -0.85 -12.93
N ILE A 52 4.90 -1.93 -13.04
CA ILE A 52 5.24 -3.09 -13.85
C ILE A 52 4.20 -3.28 -14.95
N SER A 53 4.66 -3.61 -16.15
CA SER A 53 3.79 -3.99 -17.26
C SER A 53 3.84 -5.51 -17.42
N ILE A 54 2.74 -6.18 -17.13
CA ILE A 54 2.60 -7.63 -17.23
C ILE A 54 1.40 -7.98 -18.10
N ARG A 55 1.51 -9.07 -18.89
CA ARG A 55 0.39 -9.61 -19.67
C ARG A 55 -0.26 -10.75 -18.90
N LEU A 56 -1.57 -10.68 -18.72
CA LEU A 56 -2.38 -11.70 -18.06
C LEU A 56 -3.54 -12.11 -18.97
N ASN A 57 -4.06 -13.33 -18.77
CA ASN A 57 -5.25 -13.79 -19.48
C ASN A 57 -6.45 -12.93 -19.09
N LYS A 58 -7.31 -12.59 -20.06
CA LYS A 58 -8.49 -11.74 -19.83
C LYS A 58 -9.42 -12.34 -18.76
N SER A 59 -9.67 -13.65 -18.82
CA SER A 59 -10.50 -14.35 -17.82
C SER A 59 -9.95 -14.18 -16.41
N LEU A 60 -8.64 -14.34 -16.23
CA LEU A 60 -7.98 -14.18 -14.94
C LEU A 60 -8.12 -12.74 -14.39
N ILE A 61 -8.03 -11.72 -15.25
CA ILE A 61 -8.21 -10.33 -14.82
C ILE A 61 -9.63 -10.12 -14.29
N GLU A 62 -10.63 -10.64 -14.99
CA GLU A 62 -12.04 -10.50 -14.57
C GLU A 62 -12.34 -11.27 -13.28
N ASP A 63 -11.81 -12.49 -13.14
CA ASP A 63 -11.92 -13.27 -11.91
C ASP A 63 -11.30 -12.52 -10.71
N LEU A 64 -10.12 -11.92 -10.91
CA LEU A 64 -9.44 -11.15 -9.87
C LEU A 64 -10.20 -9.88 -9.49
N LYS A 65 -10.80 -9.17 -10.45
CA LYS A 65 -11.66 -8.01 -10.14
C LYS A 65 -12.89 -8.44 -9.35
N MET A 66 -13.56 -9.51 -9.76
CA MET A 66 -14.73 -10.03 -9.06
C MET A 66 -14.39 -10.40 -7.60
N ILE A 67 -13.25 -11.07 -7.39
CA ILE A 67 -12.76 -11.39 -6.04
C ILE A 67 -12.47 -10.10 -5.26
N ALA A 68 -11.89 -9.08 -5.89
CA ALA A 68 -11.59 -7.81 -5.24
C ALA A 68 -12.89 -7.13 -4.75
N ASP A 69 -13.90 -7.06 -5.61
CA ASP A 69 -15.21 -6.48 -5.31
C ASP A 69 -15.90 -7.20 -4.14
N LEU A 70 -15.87 -8.54 -4.13
CA LEU A 70 -16.42 -9.35 -3.03
C LEU A 70 -15.71 -9.08 -1.69
N ASN A 71 -14.43 -8.71 -1.73
CA ASN A 71 -13.65 -8.39 -0.53
C ASN A 71 -13.64 -6.89 -0.21
N SER A 72 -14.41 -6.07 -0.94
CA SER A 72 -14.40 -4.60 -0.81
C SER A 72 -12.99 -4.00 -0.97
N LEU A 73 -12.19 -4.59 -1.86
CA LEU A 73 -10.82 -4.16 -2.19
C LEU A 73 -10.76 -3.77 -3.67
N GLY A 74 -9.85 -2.85 -4.01
CA GLY A 74 -9.51 -2.61 -5.40
C GLY A 74 -8.70 -3.76 -6.01
N TYR A 75 -8.79 -3.93 -7.33
CA TYR A 75 -8.00 -4.91 -8.08
C TYR A 75 -6.49 -4.79 -7.85
N GLN A 76 -5.96 -3.56 -7.88
CA GLN A 76 -4.53 -3.28 -7.66
C GLN A 76 -4.07 -3.67 -6.23
N PRO A 77 -4.76 -3.24 -5.14
CA PRO A 77 -4.49 -3.74 -3.79
C PRO A 77 -4.53 -5.27 -3.68
N LEU A 78 -5.53 -5.93 -4.28
CA LEU A 78 -5.66 -7.38 -4.22
C LEU A 78 -4.46 -8.07 -4.89
N ILE A 79 -4.10 -7.67 -6.11
CA ILE A 79 -2.95 -8.25 -6.82
C ILE A 79 -1.67 -8.10 -6.02
N ARG A 80 -1.44 -6.92 -5.43
CA ARG A 80 -0.26 -6.67 -4.59
C ARG A 80 -0.22 -7.64 -3.42
N GLN A 81 -1.35 -7.90 -2.76
CA GLN A 81 -1.42 -8.87 -1.67
C GLN A 81 -1.16 -10.30 -2.16
N VAL A 82 -1.74 -10.69 -3.29
CA VAL A 82 -1.56 -12.04 -3.87
C VAL A 82 -0.09 -12.31 -4.19
N LEU A 83 0.57 -11.38 -4.89
CA LEU A 83 1.99 -11.50 -5.25
C LEU A 83 2.89 -11.54 -4.00
N ASN A 84 2.62 -10.70 -3.00
CA ASN A 84 3.35 -10.73 -1.73
C ASN A 84 3.16 -12.03 -0.97
N ARG A 85 1.93 -12.54 -0.88
CA ARG A 85 1.64 -13.83 -0.23
C ARG A 85 2.38 -14.97 -0.93
N PHE A 86 2.34 -15.00 -2.26
CA PHE A 86 3.06 -15.99 -3.05
C PHE A 86 4.57 -15.94 -2.78
N ALA A 87 5.20 -14.76 -2.89
CA ALA A 87 6.62 -14.59 -2.67
C ALA A 87 7.05 -14.99 -1.24
N ASN A 88 6.25 -14.65 -0.23
CA ASN A 88 6.53 -15.00 1.17
C ASN A 88 6.44 -16.51 1.41
N CYS A 89 5.45 -17.18 0.82
CA CYS A 89 5.32 -18.63 0.91
C CYS A 89 6.49 -19.35 0.23
N GLU A 90 6.90 -18.90 -0.97
CA GLU A 90 8.02 -19.49 -1.69
C GLU A 90 9.35 -19.34 -0.94
N LYS A 91 9.63 -18.14 -0.39
CA LYS A 91 10.81 -17.91 0.46
C LYS A 91 10.85 -18.88 1.65
N LYS A 92 9.73 -19.05 2.36
CA LYS A 92 9.63 -19.97 3.49
C LYS A 92 9.86 -21.42 3.07
N ARG A 93 9.31 -21.83 1.93
CA ARG A 93 9.47 -23.19 1.40
C ARG A 93 10.95 -23.49 1.09
N ILE A 94 11.61 -22.58 0.35
CA ILE A 94 13.03 -22.71 0.00
C ILE A 94 13.92 -22.77 1.24
N LEU A 95 13.67 -21.91 2.24
CA LEU A 95 14.41 -21.92 3.51
C LEU A 95 14.25 -23.24 4.27
N THR A 96 13.04 -23.79 4.28
CA THR A 96 12.75 -25.06 4.96
C THR A 96 13.45 -26.22 4.25
N GLU A 97 13.37 -26.27 2.93
CA GLU A 97 14.02 -27.30 2.12
C GLU A 97 15.54 -27.26 2.27
N THR A 98 16.15 -26.08 2.14
CA THR A 98 17.59 -25.90 2.30
C THR A 98 18.06 -26.28 3.70
N HIS A 99 17.34 -25.87 4.75
CA HIS A 99 17.64 -26.26 6.13
C HIS A 99 17.55 -27.79 6.33
N SER A 100 16.49 -28.41 5.82
CA SER A 100 16.29 -29.86 5.92
C SER A 100 17.40 -30.65 5.21
N ASN A 101 17.84 -30.17 4.05
CA ASN A 101 18.90 -30.79 3.25
C ASN A 101 20.27 -30.63 3.95
N ALA A 102 20.55 -29.45 4.49
CA ALA A 102 21.74 -29.21 5.31
C ALA A 102 21.77 -30.14 6.53
N MET A 103 20.66 -30.28 7.27
CA MET A 103 20.56 -31.18 8.42
C MET A 103 20.71 -32.66 8.04
N LYS A 104 20.08 -33.11 6.95
CA LYS A 104 20.24 -34.48 6.43
C LYS A 104 21.69 -34.76 6.03
N SER A 105 22.35 -33.82 5.35
CA SER A 105 23.77 -33.97 4.96
C SER A 105 24.70 -34.04 6.18
N LYS A 106 24.46 -33.23 7.21
CA LYS A 106 25.20 -33.26 8.48
C LYS A 106 24.98 -34.59 9.23
N LYS A 107 23.75 -35.08 9.29
CA LYS A 107 23.41 -36.38 9.90
C LYS A 107 24.09 -37.53 9.15
N ARG A 108 24.07 -37.53 7.81
CA ARG A 108 24.79 -38.53 6.98
C ARG A 108 26.30 -38.53 7.25
N LYS A 109 26.93 -37.36 7.31
CA LYS A 109 28.37 -37.22 7.65
C LYS A 109 28.69 -37.76 9.05
N LEU A 110 27.84 -37.49 10.04
CA LEU A 110 28.00 -37.98 11.42
C LEU A 110 27.87 -39.51 11.52
N VAL A 111 26.91 -40.11 10.82
CA VAL A 111 26.74 -41.58 10.77
C VAL A 111 27.95 -42.23 10.10
N ASN A 112 28.41 -41.70 8.97
CA ASN A 112 29.58 -42.25 8.28
C ASN A 112 30.87 -42.16 9.13
N LYS A 113 31.03 -41.10 9.92
CA LYS A 113 32.18 -40.97 10.84
C LYS A 113 32.16 -42.01 11.96
N ARG A 114 30.98 -42.33 12.51
CA ARG A 114 30.81 -43.35 13.56
C ARG A 114 31.13 -44.75 13.04
N ASN A 115 30.65 -45.10 11.85
CA ASN A 115 30.89 -46.43 11.26
C ASN A 115 32.35 -46.67 10.82
N LYS A 116 33.16 -45.61 10.69
CA LYS A 116 34.60 -45.72 10.34
C LYS A 116 35.51 -45.78 11.57
N ALA A 117 34.98 -45.48 12.75
CA ALA A 117 35.72 -45.45 14.01
C ALA A 117 35.43 -46.66 14.91
N ALA A 118 34.56 -47.58 14.46
CA ALA A 118 34.33 -48.90 15.02
C ALA A 118 34.95 -49.94 14.07
#